data_AF-A0A520QN93-F1
#
_entry.id   AF-A0A520QN93-F1
#
_cell.length_a   1.000
_cell.length_b   1.000
_cell.length_c   1.000
_cell.angle_alpha   90.00
_cell.angle_beta   90.00
_cell.angle_gamma   90.00
#
_symmetry.space_group_name_H-M   'P 1'
#
loop_
_entity.id
_entity.type
_entity.pdbx_description
1 polymer ?
#
loop_
_entity_poly.entity_id
_entity_poly.type
_entity_poly.pdbx_seq_one_letter_code
_entity_poly.pdbx_strand_id
1 'polypeptide(L)'
;MSDEPARTERLLEPLPAVRAAIAYLCAVEHHLSKGAEEGSEILPDHERTLALDAIAACENAVGVRLTDEVLALFASDSSALARRKQMQLSLVGALTEQAHDEGLRKNLIAIGRDGHLWYALPKSPDDEDRRRIFVYDDRDGSHARWDLVRVLTQEAEALLDDVELDQSVENTLSGEGNAQRFVVRLVDVSDGDGAEETTRRVRHAKFGPGTVLREIHDGPEAKLEIAFDGAGTKTLLARFVQDA
;
A
#
# COMPACT_ATOMS: atom_id res chain seq x y z
N MET A 1 -29.53 -11.22 21.16
CA MET A 1 -29.36 -11.75 19.80
C MET A 1 -28.72 -10.63 19.01
N SER A 2 -27.40 -10.50 19.10
CA SER A 2 -26.66 -9.51 18.34
C SER A 2 -26.42 -10.12 16.97
N ASP A 3 -27.03 -9.53 15.96
CA ASP A 3 -26.70 -9.78 14.56
C ASP A 3 -25.31 -9.16 14.35
N GLU A 4 -24.28 -9.98 14.47
CA GLU A 4 -22.92 -9.60 14.10
C GLU A 4 -22.95 -9.43 12.57
N PRO A 5 -22.72 -8.22 12.03
CA PRO A 5 -22.74 -8.04 10.58
C PRO A 5 -21.66 -8.98 10.02
N ALA A 6 -22.07 -9.88 9.13
CA ALA A 6 -21.19 -10.86 8.53
C ALA A 6 -20.04 -10.13 7.83
N ARG A 7 -18.86 -10.09 8.48
CA ARG A 7 -17.62 -9.63 7.86
C ARG A 7 -17.39 -10.50 6.64
N THR A 8 -17.63 -9.95 5.46
CA THR A 8 -17.34 -10.66 4.22
C THR A 8 -15.84 -10.64 4.03
N GLU A 9 -15.18 -11.69 4.52
CA GLU A 9 -13.76 -11.91 4.32
C GLU A 9 -13.57 -12.70 3.03
N ARG A 10 -13.10 -12.04 1.97
CA ARG A 10 -12.66 -12.71 0.74
C ARG A 10 -11.14 -12.71 0.69
N LEU A 11 -10.53 -13.88 0.51
CA LEU A 11 -9.11 -13.97 0.20
C LEU A 11 -8.86 -13.58 -1.26
N LEU A 12 -7.81 -12.79 -1.50
CA LEU A 12 -7.32 -12.57 -2.85
C LEU A 12 -6.53 -13.79 -3.32
N GLU A 13 -6.74 -14.17 -4.57
CA GLU A 13 -6.06 -15.30 -5.20
C GLU A 13 -5.24 -14.85 -6.42
N PRO A 14 -4.21 -14.00 -6.24
CA PRO A 14 -3.37 -13.59 -7.35
C PRO A 14 -2.65 -14.79 -7.96
N LEU A 15 -2.33 -14.70 -9.26
CA LEU A 15 -1.50 -15.70 -9.93
C LEU A 15 -0.25 -16.04 -9.12
N PRO A 16 0.16 -17.33 -9.02
CA PRO A 16 1.29 -17.74 -8.20
C PRO A 16 2.58 -16.95 -8.46
N ALA A 17 2.88 -16.65 -9.73
CA ALA A 17 4.06 -15.87 -10.10
C ALA A 17 4.00 -14.41 -9.59
N VAL A 18 2.82 -13.78 -9.62
CA VAL A 18 2.64 -12.42 -9.09
C VAL A 18 2.79 -12.44 -7.57
N ARG A 19 2.17 -13.40 -6.89
CA ARG A 19 2.30 -13.58 -5.44
C ARG A 19 3.76 -13.74 -5.01
N ALA A 20 4.51 -14.58 -5.72
CA ALA A 20 5.93 -14.79 -5.48
C ALA A 20 6.74 -13.50 -5.67
N ALA A 21 6.47 -12.74 -6.73
CA ALA A 21 7.15 -11.47 -6.98
C ALA A 21 6.84 -10.40 -5.92
N ILE A 22 5.59 -10.32 -5.45
CA ILE A 22 5.22 -9.41 -4.34
C ILE A 22 5.91 -9.82 -3.04
N ALA A 23 5.86 -11.12 -2.70
CA ALA A 23 6.53 -11.64 -1.51
C ALA A 23 8.05 -11.41 -1.55
N TYR A 24 8.66 -11.58 -2.72
CA TYR A 24 10.09 -11.30 -2.92
C TYR A 24 10.40 -9.82 -2.65
N LEU A 25 9.64 -8.90 -3.24
CA LEU A 25 9.82 -7.46 -3.00
C LEU A 25 9.67 -7.10 -1.52
N CYS A 26 8.61 -7.61 -0.86
CA CYS A 26 8.39 -7.38 0.58
C CYS A 26 9.54 -7.91 1.44
N ALA A 27 10.08 -9.09 1.09
CA ALA A 27 11.19 -9.70 1.78
C ALA A 27 12.49 -8.92 1.59
N VAL A 28 12.75 -8.41 0.37
CA VAL A 28 13.89 -7.52 0.08
C VAL A 28 13.79 -6.24 0.91
N GLU A 29 12.64 -5.57 0.92
CA GLU A 29 12.43 -4.37 1.75
C GLU A 29 12.63 -4.67 3.24
N HIS A 30 12.13 -5.80 3.72
CA HIS A 30 12.33 -6.23 5.10
C HIS A 30 13.82 -6.42 5.42
N HIS A 31 14.54 -7.14 4.56
CA HIS A 31 15.98 -7.40 4.71
C HIS A 31 16.78 -6.09 4.79
N LEU A 32 16.50 -5.16 3.87
CA LEU A 32 17.17 -3.86 3.86
C LEU A 32 16.81 -2.99 5.09
N SER A 33 15.57 -3.11 5.60
CA SER A 33 15.14 -2.37 6.80
C SER A 33 15.80 -2.83 8.10
N LYS A 34 16.15 -4.12 8.18
CA LYS A 34 16.77 -4.75 9.35
C LYS A 34 18.28 -4.50 9.44
N GLY A 35 18.91 -4.15 8.32
CA GLY A 35 20.36 -4.03 8.21
C GLY A 35 21.05 -5.40 8.23
N ALA A 36 22.23 -5.49 7.59
CA ALA A 36 22.97 -6.74 7.43
C ALA A 36 23.42 -7.41 8.75
N GLU A 37 23.28 -6.75 9.90
CA GLU A 37 23.73 -7.26 11.21
C GLU A 37 22.68 -8.15 11.93
N GLU A 38 21.40 -8.03 11.59
CA GLU A 38 20.36 -8.97 12.03
C GLU A 38 19.96 -9.87 10.85
N GLY A 39 20.81 -10.83 10.54
CA GLY A 39 20.47 -11.95 9.66
C GLY A 39 19.37 -12.81 10.29
N SER A 40 18.14 -12.31 10.33
CA SER A 40 16.98 -13.14 10.61
C SER A 40 16.76 -14.00 9.37
N GLU A 41 17.19 -15.27 9.43
CA GLU A 41 16.81 -16.32 8.48
C GLU A 41 15.28 -16.50 8.40
N ILE A 42 14.54 -15.91 9.33
CA ILE A 42 13.08 -15.99 9.42
C ILE A 42 12.47 -14.74 8.78
N LEU A 43 11.83 -14.93 7.62
CA LEU A 43 10.97 -13.92 6.99
C LEU A 43 9.63 -13.82 7.73
N PRO A 44 9.10 -12.61 7.94
CA PRO A 44 7.80 -12.42 8.58
C PRO A 44 6.67 -12.90 7.68
N ASP A 45 5.54 -13.27 8.29
CA ASP A 45 4.31 -13.45 7.55
C ASP A 45 3.80 -12.08 7.04
N HIS A 46 3.38 -12.04 5.78
CA HIS A 46 2.85 -10.85 5.13
C HIS A 46 1.33 -10.93 5.03
N GLU A 47 0.68 -11.00 6.19
CA GLU A 47 -0.77 -10.82 6.27
C GLU A 47 -1.10 -9.35 6.01
N ARG A 48 -1.98 -9.11 5.04
CA ARG A 48 -2.40 -7.79 4.58
C ARG A 48 -3.91 -7.73 4.49
N THR A 49 -4.45 -6.54 4.70
CA THR A 49 -5.89 -6.30 4.57
C THR A 49 -6.13 -5.18 3.58
N LEU A 50 -7.21 -5.28 2.82
CA LEU A 50 -7.64 -4.23 1.91
C LEU A 50 -9.14 -3.98 2.09
N ALA A 51 -9.50 -2.73 2.36
CA ALA A 51 -10.88 -2.35 2.62
C ALA A 51 -11.71 -2.38 1.34
N LEU A 52 -12.87 -3.05 1.38
CA LEU A 52 -13.79 -3.15 0.24
C LEU A 52 -14.26 -1.77 -0.24
N ASP A 53 -14.48 -0.82 0.67
CA ASP A 53 -14.89 0.54 0.33
C ASP A 53 -13.81 1.33 -0.41
N ALA A 54 -12.54 1.17 -0.03
CA ALA A 54 -11.42 1.79 -0.73
C ALA A 54 -11.28 1.23 -2.15
N ILE A 55 -11.50 -0.08 -2.32
CA ILE A 55 -11.52 -0.73 -3.64
C ILE A 55 -12.67 -0.18 -4.47
N ALA A 56 -13.89 -0.16 -3.91
CA ALA A 56 -15.07 0.34 -4.60
C ALA A 56 -14.92 1.81 -5.02
N ALA A 57 -14.37 2.66 -4.15
CA ALA A 57 -14.09 4.06 -4.47
C ALA A 57 -13.11 4.19 -5.65
N CYS A 58 -12.01 3.42 -5.63
CA CYS A 58 -11.04 3.39 -6.72
C CYS A 58 -11.67 2.89 -8.02
N GLU A 59 -12.34 1.75 -8.01
CA GLU A 59 -12.99 1.13 -9.18
C GLU A 59 -14.05 2.06 -9.80
N ASN A 60 -14.83 2.75 -8.97
CA ASN A 60 -15.82 3.74 -9.41
C ASN A 60 -15.16 4.96 -10.06
N ALA A 61 -14.05 5.46 -9.51
CA ALA A 61 -13.33 6.60 -10.07
C ALA A 61 -12.78 6.28 -11.47
N VAL A 62 -12.27 5.07 -11.68
CA VAL A 62 -11.66 4.68 -12.97
C VAL A 62 -12.63 4.01 -13.95
N GLY A 63 -13.76 3.52 -13.46
CA GLY A 63 -14.81 2.87 -14.24
C GLY A 63 -14.48 1.44 -14.68
N VAL A 64 -13.60 0.73 -13.95
CA VAL A 64 -13.28 -0.68 -14.20
C VAL A 64 -13.02 -1.41 -12.88
N ARG A 65 -13.27 -2.72 -12.89
CA ARG A 65 -12.87 -3.61 -11.80
C ARG A 65 -11.36 -3.87 -11.84
N LEU A 66 -10.74 -3.90 -10.67
CA LEU A 66 -9.33 -4.29 -10.52
C LEU A 66 -9.24 -5.81 -10.34
N THR A 67 -8.19 -6.42 -10.89
CA THR A 67 -7.95 -7.86 -10.72
C THR A 67 -7.28 -8.13 -9.37
N ASP A 68 -7.35 -9.38 -8.90
CA ASP A 68 -6.71 -9.80 -7.64
C ASP A 68 -5.20 -9.52 -7.63
N GLU A 69 -4.54 -9.58 -8.80
CA GLU A 69 -3.12 -9.26 -8.93
C GLU A 69 -2.82 -7.78 -8.68
N VAL A 70 -3.66 -6.88 -9.18
CA VAL A 70 -3.52 -5.44 -8.99
C VAL A 70 -3.90 -5.04 -7.56
N LEU A 71 -4.94 -5.67 -7.00
CA LEU A 71 -5.31 -5.47 -5.60
C LEU A 71 -4.21 -5.96 -4.65
N ALA A 72 -3.59 -7.12 -4.95
CA ALA A 72 -2.46 -7.64 -4.21
C ALA A 72 -1.23 -6.72 -4.29
N LEU A 73 -0.98 -6.11 -5.45
CA LEU A 73 0.07 -5.09 -5.63
C LEU A 73 -0.15 -3.94 -4.64
N PHE A 74 -1.35 -3.36 -4.59
CA PHE A 74 -1.64 -2.25 -3.68
C PHE A 74 -1.62 -2.67 -2.21
N ALA A 75 -2.10 -3.88 -1.89
CA ALA A 75 -2.07 -4.43 -0.54
C ALA A 75 -0.66 -4.80 -0.06
N SER A 76 0.36 -4.80 -0.93
CA SER A 76 1.74 -5.06 -0.52
C SER A 76 2.26 -4.02 0.48
N ASP A 77 1.71 -2.80 0.42
CA ASP A 77 2.21 -1.62 1.13
C ASP A 77 3.71 -1.38 0.94
N SER A 78 4.24 -1.79 -0.22
CA SER A 78 5.65 -1.62 -0.55
C SER A 78 6.02 -0.14 -0.54
N SER A 79 7.00 0.20 0.28
CA SER A 79 7.47 1.58 0.45
C SER A 79 8.16 2.08 -0.81
N ALA A 80 8.87 1.20 -1.52
CA ALA A 80 9.52 1.48 -2.78
C ALA A 80 8.49 1.84 -3.86
N LEU A 81 7.46 1.01 -4.05
CA LEU A 81 6.39 1.27 -5.01
C LEU A 81 5.60 2.54 -4.67
N ALA A 82 5.27 2.73 -3.39
CA ALA A 82 4.55 3.91 -2.93
C ALA A 82 5.35 5.20 -3.14
N ARG A 83 6.64 5.23 -2.76
CA ARG A 83 7.45 6.46 -2.77
C ARG A 83 8.09 6.74 -4.12
N ARG A 84 8.65 5.73 -4.78
CA ARG A 84 9.37 5.89 -6.05
C ARG A 84 8.41 5.94 -7.23
N LYS A 85 7.34 5.12 -7.19
CA LYS A 85 6.40 4.98 -8.31
C LYS A 85 5.00 5.51 -8.04
N GLN A 86 4.75 6.13 -6.88
CA GLN A 86 3.43 6.66 -6.51
C GLN A 86 2.29 5.62 -6.62
N MET A 87 2.62 4.33 -6.49
CA MET A 87 1.66 3.24 -6.65
C MET A 87 0.89 3.06 -5.34
N GLN A 88 -0.25 3.72 -5.24
CA GLN A 88 -1.16 3.64 -4.09
C GLN A 88 -2.61 3.62 -4.58
N LEU A 89 -3.44 2.75 -4.00
CA LEU A 89 -4.84 2.60 -4.41
C LEU A 89 -5.61 3.93 -4.35
N SER A 90 -5.38 4.73 -3.30
CA SER A 90 -6.02 6.03 -3.10
C SER A 90 -5.63 7.08 -4.15
N LEU A 91 -4.47 6.93 -4.81
CA LEU A 91 -3.97 7.89 -5.79
C LEU A 91 -4.41 7.56 -7.22
N VAL A 92 -4.87 6.33 -7.49
CA VAL A 92 -5.17 5.85 -8.85
C VAL A 92 -6.13 6.77 -9.60
N GLY A 93 -7.21 7.24 -8.94
CA GLY A 93 -8.19 8.14 -9.56
C GLY A 93 -7.55 9.45 -10.01
N ALA A 94 -6.90 10.16 -9.08
CA ALA A 94 -6.25 11.44 -9.35
C ALA A 94 -5.10 11.32 -10.36
N LEU A 95 -4.29 10.27 -10.26
CA LEU A 95 -3.22 9.98 -11.21
C LEU A 95 -3.77 9.71 -12.61
N THR A 96 -4.90 9.03 -12.73
CA THR A 96 -5.52 8.74 -14.02
C THR A 96 -6.01 10.02 -14.70
N GLU A 97 -6.66 10.92 -13.94
CA GLU A 97 -7.07 12.23 -14.45
C GLU A 97 -5.86 13.03 -14.92
N GLN A 98 -4.83 13.15 -14.07
CA GLN A 98 -3.60 13.83 -14.41
C GLN A 98 -2.93 13.25 -15.67
N ALA A 99 -2.85 11.92 -15.76
CA ALA A 99 -2.22 11.27 -16.90
C ALA A 99 -2.99 11.55 -18.20
N HIS A 100 -4.32 11.59 -18.17
CA HIS A 100 -5.14 11.93 -19.34
C HIS A 100 -4.95 13.38 -19.77
N ASP A 101 -4.84 14.31 -18.82
CA ASP A 101 -4.53 15.71 -19.10
C ASP A 101 -3.13 15.88 -19.71
N GLU A 102 -2.18 15.01 -19.32
CA GLU A 102 -0.82 14.94 -19.87
C GLU A 102 -0.71 14.08 -21.16
N GLY A 103 -1.82 13.61 -21.71
CA GLY A 103 -1.89 12.96 -23.02
C GLY A 103 -1.87 11.43 -23.02
N LEU A 104 -1.92 10.77 -21.84
CA LEU A 104 -2.15 9.33 -21.76
C LEU A 104 -3.52 9.00 -22.39
N ARG A 105 -3.58 7.88 -23.10
CA ARG A 105 -4.80 7.45 -23.78
C ARG A 105 -5.92 7.20 -22.77
N LYS A 106 -7.14 7.68 -23.08
CA LYS A 106 -8.33 7.59 -22.20
C LYS A 106 -8.77 6.16 -21.86
N ASN A 107 -8.34 5.18 -22.65
CA ASN A 107 -8.59 3.76 -22.40
C ASN A 107 -7.56 3.12 -21.45
N LEU A 108 -6.65 3.91 -20.89
CA LEU A 108 -5.67 3.49 -19.89
C LEU A 108 -5.99 4.13 -18.53
N ILE A 109 -5.62 3.45 -17.46
CA ILE A 109 -5.76 3.86 -16.07
C ILE A 109 -4.37 3.96 -15.48
N ALA A 110 -3.98 5.12 -14.99
CA ALA A 110 -2.66 5.27 -14.36
C ALA A 110 -2.72 4.68 -12.94
N ILE A 111 -1.85 3.70 -12.69
CA ILE A 111 -1.68 3.07 -11.38
C ILE A 111 -0.42 3.54 -10.65
N GLY A 112 0.46 4.27 -11.34
CA GLY A 112 1.67 4.83 -10.77
C GLY A 112 2.40 5.77 -11.74
N ARG A 113 3.31 6.55 -11.18
CA ARG A 113 4.20 7.48 -11.88
C ARG A 113 5.60 7.45 -11.28
N ASP A 114 6.60 7.31 -12.13
CA ASP A 114 8.03 7.39 -11.78
C ASP A 114 8.72 8.41 -12.70
N GLY A 115 8.81 9.66 -12.24
CA GLY A 115 9.27 10.78 -13.07
C GLY A 115 8.44 10.93 -14.34
N HIS A 116 9.03 10.57 -15.48
CA HIS A 116 8.43 10.64 -16.82
C HIS A 116 7.69 9.37 -17.25
N LEU A 117 7.76 8.32 -16.43
CA LEU A 117 7.15 7.04 -16.73
C LEU A 117 5.78 6.92 -16.06
N TRP A 118 4.76 6.66 -16.88
CA TRP A 118 3.44 6.29 -16.43
C TRP A 118 3.29 4.77 -16.47
N TYR A 119 2.83 4.20 -15.36
CA TYR A 119 2.45 2.79 -15.29
C TYR A 119 0.93 2.72 -15.38
N ALA A 120 0.42 2.04 -16.39
CA ALA A 120 -1.01 2.08 -16.68
C ALA A 120 -1.62 0.72 -17.03
N LEU A 121 -2.88 0.53 -16.66
CA LEU A 121 -3.69 -0.64 -16.96
C LEU A 121 -4.67 -0.33 -18.09
N PRO A 122 -4.97 -1.27 -18.99
CA PRO A 122 -6.03 -1.08 -19.97
C PRO A 122 -7.42 -1.19 -19.32
N LYS A 123 -8.35 -0.33 -19.74
CA LYS A 123 -9.80 -0.48 -19.51
C LYS A 123 -10.32 -1.60 -20.41
N SER A 124 -10.02 -2.85 -20.07
CA SER A 124 -10.46 -4.04 -20.81
C SER A 124 -11.48 -4.83 -19.99
N PRO A 125 -12.49 -5.46 -20.62
CA PRO A 125 -13.31 -6.46 -19.95
C PRO A 125 -12.56 -7.77 -19.67
N ASP A 126 -11.44 -8.03 -20.38
CA ASP A 126 -10.61 -9.23 -20.25
C ASP A 126 -9.57 -9.08 -19.12
N ASP A 127 -9.56 -10.03 -18.19
CA ASP A 127 -8.62 -10.08 -17.07
C ASP A 127 -7.16 -10.24 -17.53
N GLU A 128 -6.92 -10.99 -18.61
CA GLU A 128 -5.56 -11.17 -19.11
C GLU A 128 -4.96 -9.84 -19.56
N ASP A 129 -5.77 -9.01 -20.24
CA ASP A 129 -5.38 -7.67 -20.63
C ASP A 129 -5.21 -6.75 -19.41
N ARG A 130 -6.14 -6.80 -18.45
CA ARG A 130 -6.11 -5.99 -17.21
C ARG A 130 -4.91 -6.30 -16.30
N ARG A 131 -4.20 -7.40 -16.51
CA ARG A 131 -2.95 -7.73 -15.81
C ARG A 131 -1.70 -7.14 -16.46
N ARG A 132 -1.80 -6.65 -17.70
CA ARG A 132 -0.64 -6.14 -18.43
C ARG A 132 -0.45 -4.65 -18.16
N ILE A 133 0.76 -4.31 -17.73
CA ILE A 133 1.16 -2.95 -17.41
C ILE A 133 1.72 -2.29 -18.68
N PHE A 134 1.12 -1.20 -19.10
CA PHE A 134 1.70 -0.31 -20.09
C PHE A 134 2.60 0.69 -19.38
N VAL A 135 3.89 0.65 -19.69
CA VAL A 135 4.86 1.64 -19.23
C VAL A 135 5.01 2.65 -20.36
N TYR A 136 4.53 3.87 -20.15
CA TYR A 136 4.50 4.95 -21.12
C TYR A 136 5.48 6.05 -20.72
N ASP A 137 6.38 6.46 -21.62
CA ASP A 137 7.31 7.57 -21.40
C ASP A 137 6.71 8.86 -21.98
N ASP A 138 6.45 9.84 -21.12
CA ASP A 138 5.83 11.11 -21.53
C ASP A 138 6.76 12.01 -22.37
N ARG A 139 8.07 11.76 -22.38
CA ARG A 139 9.04 12.58 -23.10
C ARG A 139 9.01 12.35 -24.60
N ASP A 140 8.83 11.10 -25.01
CA ASP A 140 8.88 10.68 -26.42
C ASP A 140 7.63 9.93 -26.88
N GLY A 141 6.68 9.67 -25.98
CA GLY A 141 5.44 8.94 -26.25
C GLY A 141 5.65 7.45 -26.52
N SER A 142 6.85 6.93 -26.29
CA SER A 142 7.14 5.51 -26.40
C SER A 142 6.41 4.74 -25.30
N HIS A 143 6.11 3.48 -25.57
CA HIS A 143 5.51 2.60 -24.57
C HIS A 143 5.98 1.17 -24.73
N ALA A 144 6.09 0.50 -23.60
CA ALA A 144 6.34 -0.92 -23.50
C ALA A 144 5.20 -1.61 -22.78
N ARG A 145 4.98 -2.88 -23.12
CA ARG A 145 4.00 -3.73 -22.44
C ARG A 145 4.74 -4.72 -21.56
N TRP A 146 4.56 -4.60 -20.25
CA TRP A 146 5.15 -5.46 -19.23
C TRP A 146 4.05 -6.26 -18.52
N ASP A 147 4.44 -7.32 -17.84
CA ASP A 147 3.61 -7.97 -16.83
C ASP A 147 3.96 -7.43 -15.43
N LEU A 148 3.08 -7.70 -14.46
CA LEU A 148 3.29 -7.30 -13.07
C LEU A 148 4.55 -7.92 -12.46
N VAL A 149 4.88 -9.16 -12.84
CA VAL A 149 6.07 -9.87 -12.33
C VAL A 149 7.32 -9.07 -12.67
N ARG A 150 7.47 -8.66 -13.93
CA ARG A 150 8.60 -7.84 -14.38
C ARG A 150 8.69 -6.51 -13.64
N VAL A 151 7.56 -5.81 -13.43
CA VAL A 151 7.56 -4.53 -12.69
C VAL A 151 8.08 -4.73 -11.25
N LEU A 152 7.59 -5.78 -10.58
CA LEU A 152 7.95 -6.10 -9.20
C LEU A 152 9.41 -6.56 -9.06
N THR A 153 9.84 -7.47 -9.93
CA THR A 153 11.22 -7.99 -9.92
C THR A 153 12.23 -6.88 -10.21
N GLN A 154 11.97 -6.02 -11.19
CA GLN A 154 12.86 -4.89 -11.48
C GLN A 154 12.95 -3.91 -10.32
N GLU A 155 11.87 -3.68 -9.58
CA GLU A 155 11.94 -2.82 -8.40
C GLU A 155 12.75 -3.48 -7.27
N ALA A 156 12.58 -4.78 -7.05
CA ALA A 156 13.38 -5.52 -6.08
C ALA A 156 14.88 -5.53 -6.45
N GLU A 157 15.21 -5.75 -7.73
CA GLU A 157 16.58 -5.65 -8.26
C GLU A 157 17.15 -4.24 -8.07
N ALA A 158 16.37 -3.19 -8.34
CA ALA A 158 16.79 -1.80 -8.15
C ALA A 158 17.01 -1.41 -6.68
N LEU A 159 16.44 -2.15 -5.72
CA LEU A 159 16.75 -2.00 -4.29
C LEU A 159 18.05 -2.71 -3.90
N LEU A 160 18.49 -3.70 -4.69
CA LEU A 160 19.68 -4.52 -4.47
C LEU A 160 20.88 -4.11 -5.35
N ASP A 161 20.75 -3.07 -6.18
CA ASP A 161 21.72 -2.67 -7.22
C ASP A 161 23.17 -2.49 -6.71
N ASP A 162 23.36 -2.27 -5.40
CA ASP A 162 24.66 -2.16 -4.72
C ASP A 162 24.80 -3.08 -3.48
N VAL A 163 23.99 -4.14 -3.40
CA VAL A 163 23.94 -5.06 -2.25
C VAL A 163 24.37 -6.46 -2.69
N GLU A 164 25.52 -6.92 -2.21
CA GLU A 164 25.94 -8.31 -2.39
C GLU A 164 25.16 -9.21 -1.42
N LEU A 165 24.29 -10.06 -1.97
CA LEU A 165 23.57 -11.08 -1.21
C LEU A 165 24.33 -12.40 -1.21
N ASP A 166 24.35 -13.07 -0.06
CA ASP A 166 24.74 -14.48 0.00
C ASP A 166 23.68 -15.34 -0.73
N GLN A 167 24.11 -16.40 -1.41
CA GLN A 167 23.24 -17.31 -2.13
C GLN A 167 22.12 -17.91 -1.25
N SER A 168 22.41 -18.15 0.03
CA SER A 168 21.43 -18.64 1.01
C SER A 168 20.32 -17.62 1.28
N VAL A 169 20.67 -16.33 1.35
CA VAL A 169 19.73 -15.23 1.51
C VAL A 169 18.90 -15.09 0.23
N GLU A 170 19.53 -15.08 -0.94
CA GLU A 170 18.83 -15.02 -2.22
C GLU A 170 17.80 -16.15 -2.39
N ASN A 171 18.17 -17.39 -2.04
CA ASN A 171 17.27 -18.54 -2.07
C ASN A 171 16.11 -18.40 -1.07
N THR A 172 16.35 -17.78 0.08
CA THR A 172 15.31 -17.54 1.11
C THR A 172 14.31 -16.49 0.64
N LEU A 173 14.81 -15.39 0.06
CA LEU A 173 13.97 -14.29 -0.45
C LEU A 173 13.11 -14.75 -1.63
N SER A 174 13.69 -15.50 -2.57
CA SER A 174 13.02 -15.92 -3.82
C SER A 174 12.26 -17.26 -3.71
N GLY A 175 12.42 -18.00 -2.61
CA GLY A 175 11.91 -19.36 -2.46
C GLY A 175 10.38 -19.47 -2.36
N GLU A 176 9.82 -20.62 -2.75
CA GLU A 176 8.37 -20.89 -2.72
C GLU A 176 7.77 -20.73 -1.31
N GLY A 177 8.53 -21.03 -0.27
CA GLY A 177 8.11 -20.83 1.11
C GLY A 177 7.83 -19.37 1.45
N ASN A 178 8.54 -18.42 0.83
CA ASN A 178 8.26 -16.99 1.00
C ASN A 178 6.95 -16.58 0.30
N ALA A 179 6.71 -17.09 -0.92
CA ALA A 179 5.49 -16.79 -1.66
C ALA A 179 4.21 -17.16 -0.89
N GLN A 180 4.25 -18.23 -0.08
CA GLN A 180 3.11 -18.68 0.74
C GLN A 180 2.84 -17.78 1.96
N ARG A 181 3.80 -16.96 2.37
CA ARG A 181 3.67 -16.01 3.50
C ARG A 181 2.88 -14.76 3.13
N PHE A 182 2.67 -14.49 1.84
CA PHE A 182 1.90 -13.35 1.37
C PHE A 182 0.43 -13.69 1.21
N VAL A 183 -0.39 -13.15 2.11
CA VAL A 183 -1.85 -13.39 2.17
C VAL A 183 -2.57 -12.07 2.30
N VAL A 184 -3.50 -11.80 1.38
CA VAL A 184 -4.33 -10.59 1.42
C VAL A 184 -5.79 -10.95 1.65
N ARG A 185 -6.39 -10.30 2.65
CA ARG A 185 -7.82 -10.41 2.97
C ARG A 185 -8.53 -9.12 2.57
N LEU A 186 -9.58 -9.26 1.78
CA LEU A 186 -10.55 -8.19 1.58
C LEU A 186 -11.47 -8.17 2.79
N VAL A 187 -11.56 -7.00 3.41
CA VAL A 187 -12.37 -6.80 4.62
C VAL A 187 -13.41 -5.73 4.34
N ASP A 188 -14.63 -5.99 4.77
CA ASP A 188 -15.65 -4.97 4.90
C ASP A 188 -15.29 -4.15 6.13
N VAL A 189 -14.65 -3.00 5.90
CA VAL A 189 -14.45 -1.99 6.95
C VAL A 189 -15.73 -1.16 6.98
N SER A 190 -16.86 -1.80 7.30
CA SER A 190 -18.12 -1.12 7.53
C SER A 190 -17.85 -0.08 8.62
N ASP A 191 -17.77 1.21 8.28
CA ASP A 191 -17.56 2.39 9.14
C ASP A 191 -17.58 2.08 10.66
N GLY A 192 -16.47 1.49 11.14
CA GLY A 192 -16.45 0.79 12.41
C GLY A 192 -15.11 0.08 12.66
N ASP A 193 -14.15 0.86 13.14
CA ASP A 193 -12.86 0.48 13.73
C ASP A 193 -11.72 0.00 12.82
N GLY A 194 -10.68 0.83 12.79
CA GLY A 194 -9.36 0.53 12.23
C GLY A 194 -8.38 1.69 12.34
N ALA A 195 -8.87 2.93 12.43
CA ALA A 195 -8.25 3.88 13.34
C ALA A 195 -8.83 3.56 14.71
N GLU A 196 -8.01 3.24 15.71
CA GLU A 196 -8.41 3.56 17.07
C GLU A 196 -8.54 5.09 17.10
N GLU A 197 -9.70 5.61 16.72
CA GLU A 197 -10.16 6.89 17.26
C GLU A 197 -10.26 6.63 18.76
N THR A 198 -9.15 6.84 19.45
CA THR A 198 -9.14 6.89 20.89
C THR A 198 -10.11 8.01 21.24
N THR A 199 -11.35 7.66 21.61
CA THR A 199 -12.35 8.58 22.16
C THR A 199 -11.91 9.19 23.50
N ARG A 200 -10.62 9.02 23.84
CA ARG A 200 -9.89 9.67 24.91
C ARG A 200 -9.98 11.18 24.76
N ARG A 201 -10.85 11.76 25.60
CA ARG A 201 -10.95 13.19 25.79
C ARG A 201 -9.81 13.64 26.70
N VAL A 202 -9.13 14.70 26.28
CA VAL A 202 -8.01 15.30 26.99
C VAL A 202 -8.21 16.79 27.11
N ARG A 203 -7.57 17.41 28.09
CA ARG A 203 -7.58 18.85 28.32
C ARG A 203 -6.17 19.39 28.34
N HIS A 204 -5.94 20.47 27.60
CA HIS A 204 -4.69 21.24 27.60
C HIS A 204 -4.91 22.62 28.21
N ALA A 205 -3.97 23.10 29.03
CA ALA A 205 -4.08 24.38 29.73
C ALA A 205 -4.28 25.58 28.78
N LYS A 206 -3.69 25.54 27.59
CA LYS A 206 -3.78 26.62 26.57
C LYS A 206 -4.92 26.46 25.56
N PHE A 207 -5.28 25.22 25.22
CA PHE A 207 -6.16 24.92 24.08
C PHE A 207 -7.54 24.39 24.50
N GLY A 208 -7.74 24.14 25.79
CA GLY A 208 -9.00 23.64 26.30
C GLY A 208 -9.17 22.13 26.08
N PRO A 209 -10.42 21.63 26.05
CA PRO A 209 -10.70 20.23 25.81
C PRO A 209 -10.51 19.84 24.32
N GLY A 210 -10.15 18.59 24.09
CA GLY A 210 -9.97 18.02 22.76
C GLY A 210 -10.04 16.49 22.76
N THR A 211 -10.08 15.91 21.57
CA THR A 211 -10.15 14.45 21.36
C THR A 211 -8.85 13.98 20.72
N VAL A 212 -8.23 12.94 21.28
CA VAL A 212 -7.03 12.32 20.71
C VAL A 212 -7.42 11.58 19.43
N LEU A 213 -6.84 11.99 18.30
CA LEU A 213 -7.06 11.36 17.00
C LEU A 213 -6.12 10.18 16.77
N ARG A 214 -4.88 10.28 17.26
CA ARG A 214 -3.89 9.20 17.23
C ARG A 214 -2.76 9.42 18.24
N GLU A 215 -2.19 8.32 18.72
CA GLU A 215 -0.93 8.31 19.45
C GLU A 215 0.23 7.99 18.50
N ILE A 216 1.33 8.73 18.61
CA ILE A 216 2.52 8.61 17.78
C ILE A 216 3.67 8.25 18.73
N HIS A 217 4.10 6.99 18.67
CA HIS A 217 5.11 6.34 19.53
C HIS A 217 4.63 5.99 20.94
N ASP A 218 5.17 4.91 21.50
CA ASP A 218 4.92 4.46 22.86
C ASP A 218 5.88 5.10 23.88
N GLY A 219 5.37 5.38 25.09
CA GLY A 219 6.18 5.78 26.25
C GLY A 219 6.03 7.25 26.68
N PRO A 220 6.89 7.75 27.59
CA PRO A 220 6.78 9.09 28.18
C PRO A 220 7.01 10.25 27.19
N GLU A 221 7.48 9.93 25.99
CA GLU A 221 7.64 10.87 24.87
C GLU A 221 6.59 10.69 23.77
N ALA A 222 5.53 9.92 24.03
CA ALA A 222 4.41 9.75 23.12
C ALA A 222 3.86 11.11 22.68
N LYS A 223 3.72 11.29 21.37
CA LYS A 223 3.10 12.47 20.77
C LYS A 223 1.66 12.15 20.42
N LEU A 224 0.73 12.95 20.91
CA LEU A 224 -0.68 12.84 20.61
C LEU A 224 -1.03 13.86 19.54
N GLU A 225 -1.72 13.42 18.49
CA GLU A 225 -2.45 14.33 17.61
C GLU A 225 -3.85 14.51 18.17
N ILE A 226 -4.24 15.76 18.48
CA ILE A 226 -5.45 16.08 19.22
C ILE A 226 -6.25 17.11 18.44
N ALA A 227 -7.53 16.85 18.20
CA ALA A 227 -8.50 17.84 17.74
C ALA A 227 -9.06 18.62 18.93
N PHE A 228 -8.67 19.89 19.09
CA PHE A 228 -9.20 20.77 20.13
C PHE A 228 -10.47 21.49 19.66
N ASP A 229 -11.50 21.49 20.50
CA ASP A 229 -12.84 22.01 20.18
C ASP A 229 -12.81 23.49 19.71
N GLY A 230 -11.83 24.27 20.16
CA GLY A 230 -11.67 25.69 19.81
C GLY A 230 -10.34 26.08 19.15
N ALA A 231 -9.43 25.13 18.90
CA ALA A 231 -8.07 25.43 18.43
C ALA A 231 -7.59 24.57 17.24
N GLY A 232 -8.48 23.72 16.71
CA GLY A 232 -8.18 22.80 15.61
C GLY A 232 -7.20 21.70 16.03
N THR A 233 -6.64 21.01 15.03
CA THR A 233 -5.74 19.87 15.27
C THR A 233 -4.33 20.32 15.67
N LYS A 234 -3.76 19.74 16.74
CA LYS A 234 -2.40 19.98 17.22
C LYS A 234 -1.72 18.68 17.63
N THR A 235 -0.42 18.59 17.36
CA THR A 235 0.43 17.50 17.85
C THR A 235 1.19 17.95 19.10
N LEU A 236 1.00 17.27 20.23
CA LEU A 236 1.60 17.62 21.53
C LEU A 236 2.11 16.36 22.24
N LEU A 237 3.07 16.50 23.15
CA LEU A 237 3.49 15.37 23.99
C LEU A 237 2.39 15.03 25.00
N ALA A 238 2.18 13.73 25.24
CA ALA A 238 1.15 13.21 26.15
C ALA A 238 1.24 13.83 27.55
N ARG A 239 2.46 14.13 28.04
CA ARG A 239 2.69 14.79 29.34
C ARG A 239 2.09 16.20 29.49
N PHE A 240 1.73 16.86 28.39
CA PHE A 240 1.17 18.22 28.41
C PHE A 240 -0.35 18.25 28.43
N VAL A 241 -1.00 17.09 28.38
CA VAL A 241 -2.45 16.99 28.44
C VAL A 241 -2.88 16.15 29.63
N GLN A 242 -4.05 16.47 30.18
CA GLN A 242 -4.66 15.73 31.29
C GLN A 242 -5.89 15.01 30.75
N ASP A 243 -6.18 13.81 31.27
CA ASP A 243 -7.45 13.14 30.96
C ASP A 243 -8.62 14.02 31.46
N ALA A 244 -9.63 14.19 30.62
CA ALA A 244 -10.75 15.11 30.84
C ALA A 244 -11.95 14.44 31.53
#